data_AF-A0AB40A256-F1
#
_entry.id   AF-A0AB40A256-F1
#
_cell.length_a   1.000
_cell.length_b   1.000
_cell.length_c   1.000
_cell.angle_alpha   90.00
_cell.angle_beta   90.00
_cell.angle_gamma   90.00
#
_symmetry.space_group_name_H-M   'P 1'
#
loop_
_entity.id
_entity.type
_entity.pdbx_description
1 polymer ?
#
loop_
_entity_poly.entity_id
_entity_poly.type
_entity_poly.pdbx_seq_one_letter_code
_entity_poly.pdbx_strand_id
1 'polypeptide(L)'
;MGWDWAVAGISDDIPRTTGPECINYMTDRRRWMETILLSTLFIFIMHRSWQRLQPIKLPPLPEIQKPHSPTRLFFLIALSMIFGIEMGFKLSGQSMIFALNPCHVQSCLQIFLLAAKPTKTTTALFRIQMSNLNGPFLAFLFPEVEGRTYPFEQATYWIQHALLYIIPIYIIRSGAYTVEDLSEFHWSHIGTAFMLFYHFVLLSPLSINTKKWMGTPRDWAAYRIKGQNNTFYEVKFAQKKANTGSSKPYIRRAIPIENYLCC
;
A
#
# COMPACT_ATOMS: atom_id res chain seq x y z
N MET A 1 3.50 -24.90 5.83
CA MET A 1 4.53 -23.96 5.33
C MET A 1 4.44 -22.72 6.20
N GLY A 2 5.52 -22.36 6.89
CA GLY A 2 5.54 -21.19 7.79
C GLY A 2 5.48 -19.88 6.99
N TRP A 3 4.69 -18.92 7.45
CA TRP A 3 4.59 -17.58 6.88
C TRP A 3 5.61 -16.61 7.49
N ASP A 4 6.59 -17.13 8.23
CA ASP A 4 7.52 -16.36 9.03
C ASP A 4 8.33 -15.35 8.21
N TRP A 5 8.74 -15.70 6.98
CA TRP A 5 9.41 -14.77 6.06
C TRP A 5 8.57 -13.55 5.65
N ALA A 6 7.24 -13.62 5.80
CA ALA A 6 6.32 -12.55 5.44
C ALA A 6 5.82 -11.72 6.63
N VAL A 7 5.79 -12.30 7.85
CA VAL A 7 5.20 -11.66 9.04
C VAL A 7 6.04 -11.69 10.32
N ALA A 8 7.12 -12.47 10.39
CA ALA A 8 7.85 -12.66 11.66
C ALA A 8 8.61 -11.41 12.14
N GLY A 9 8.99 -10.51 11.22
CA GLY A 9 9.68 -9.28 11.58
C GLY A 9 8.76 -8.12 11.96
N ILE A 10 7.46 -8.36 12.06
CA ILE A 10 6.48 -7.34 12.44
C ILE A 10 6.39 -7.30 13.97
N SER A 11 6.89 -6.23 14.59
CA SER A 11 6.84 -6.03 16.05
C SER A 11 5.69 -5.12 16.48
N ASP A 12 5.33 -5.20 17.77
CA ASP A 12 4.35 -4.34 18.45
C ASP A 12 4.94 -3.00 18.92
N ASP A 13 6.23 -2.76 18.69
CA ASP A 13 6.92 -1.49 19.01
C ASP A 13 6.31 -0.30 18.25
N ILE A 14 5.69 -0.57 17.09
CA ILE A 14 5.03 0.43 16.25
C ILE A 14 3.52 0.20 16.33
N PRO A 15 2.77 1.00 17.10
CA PRO A 15 1.35 0.76 17.40
C PRO A 15 0.43 0.73 16.18
N ARG A 16 0.92 1.26 15.05
CA ARG A 16 0.19 1.34 13.78
C ARG A 16 0.38 0.11 12.89
N THR A 17 1.42 -0.67 13.11
CA THR A 17 1.72 -1.87 12.31
C THR A 17 1.30 -3.15 13.00
N THR A 18 1.26 -3.21 14.34
CA THR A 18 0.80 -4.37 15.13
C THR A 18 0.45 -3.92 16.55
N GLY A 19 -0.19 -4.81 17.32
CA GLY A 19 -0.52 -4.58 18.73
C GLY A 19 -2.03 -4.50 19.00
N PRO A 20 -2.43 -4.40 20.27
CA PRO A 20 -3.83 -4.47 20.68
C PRO A 20 -4.67 -3.31 20.14
N GLU A 21 -4.08 -2.12 19.93
CA GLU A 21 -4.78 -0.98 19.34
C GLU A 21 -5.12 -1.21 17.86
N CYS A 22 -4.17 -1.74 17.10
CA CYS A 22 -4.31 -2.08 15.68
C CYS A 22 -5.33 -3.22 15.47
N ILE A 23 -5.19 -4.31 16.24
CA ILE A 23 -6.03 -5.51 16.09
C ILE A 23 -7.48 -5.25 16.49
N ASN A 24 -7.69 -4.42 17.52
CA ASN A 24 -9.02 -4.06 18.01
C ASN A 24 -9.58 -2.77 17.38
N TYR A 25 -8.87 -2.17 16.41
CA TYR A 25 -9.34 -0.96 15.73
C TYR A 25 -10.74 -1.12 15.13
N MET A 26 -11.01 -2.31 14.56
CA MET A 26 -12.30 -2.63 13.94
C MET A 26 -12.64 -4.12 14.11
N THR A 27 -13.90 -4.42 14.41
CA THR A 27 -14.39 -5.81 14.59
C THR A 27 -14.42 -6.56 13.26
N ASP A 28 -14.14 -7.86 13.30
CA ASP A 28 -14.11 -8.69 12.09
C ASP A 28 -15.48 -8.73 11.39
N ARG A 29 -16.57 -8.75 12.15
CA ARG A 29 -17.93 -8.65 11.58
C ARG A 29 -18.12 -7.36 10.78
N ARG A 30 -17.67 -6.22 11.31
CA ARG A 30 -17.76 -4.93 10.61
C ARG A 30 -16.89 -4.92 9.35
N ARG A 31 -15.67 -5.45 9.44
CA ARG A 31 -14.76 -5.58 8.27
C ARG A 31 -15.40 -6.39 7.15
N TRP A 32 -15.93 -7.58 7.44
CA TRP A 32 -16.60 -8.40 6.43
C TRP A 32 -17.82 -7.71 5.81
N MET A 33 -18.64 -7.03 6.62
CA MET A 33 -19.79 -6.28 6.11
C MET A 33 -19.35 -5.10 5.23
N GLU A 34 -18.38 -4.30 5.66
CA GLU A 34 -17.84 -3.18 4.89
C GLU A 34 -17.21 -3.69 3.58
N THR A 35 -16.43 -4.78 3.63
CA THR A 35 -15.83 -5.40 2.45
C THR A 35 -16.89 -5.84 1.44
N ILE A 36 -17.94 -6.57 1.85
CA ILE A 36 -18.96 -7.05 0.91
C ILE A 36 -19.75 -5.87 0.31
N LEU A 37 -20.19 -4.94 1.14
CA LEU A 37 -21.02 -3.80 0.70
C LEU A 37 -20.23 -2.85 -0.20
N LEU A 38 -19.01 -2.47 0.21
CA LEU A 38 -18.19 -1.53 -0.54
C LEU A 38 -17.61 -2.17 -1.80
N SER A 39 -17.22 -3.45 -1.78
CA SER A 39 -16.81 -4.14 -3.01
C SER A 39 -17.93 -4.20 -4.04
N THR A 40 -19.18 -4.45 -3.61
CA THR A 40 -20.33 -4.43 -4.51
C THR A 40 -20.55 -3.03 -5.11
N LEU A 41 -20.44 -1.99 -4.29
CA LEU A 41 -20.53 -0.60 -4.73
C LEU A 41 -19.43 -0.23 -5.73
N PHE A 42 -18.17 -0.62 -5.48
CA PHE A 42 -17.05 -0.32 -6.37
C PHE A 42 -17.14 -1.09 -7.68
N ILE A 43 -17.59 -2.35 -7.66
CA ILE A 43 -17.89 -3.10 -8.89
C ILE A 43 -18.95 -2.36 -9.71
N PHE A 44 -20.02 -1.88 -9.08
CA PHE A 44 -21.07 -1.12 -9.76
C PHE A 44 -20.54 0.19 -10.38
N ILE A 45 -19.73 0.95 -9.64
CA ILE A 45 -19.11 2.20 -10.13
C ILE A 45 -18.17 1.92 -11.30
N MET A 46 -17.29 0.91 -11.16
CA MET A 46 -16.38 0.50 -12.22
C MET A 46 -17.15 0.09 -13.47
N HIS A 47 -18.16 -0.78 -13.33
CA HIS A 47 -18.97 -1.24 -14.45
C HIS A 47 -19.67 -0.07 -15.15
N ARG A 48 -20.37 0.81 -14.40
CA ARG A 48 -21.08 1.96 -14.97
C ARG A 48 -20.13 2.93 -15.67
N SER A 49 -18.96 3.17 -15.09
CA SER A 49 -17.96 4.07 -15.67
C SER A 49 -17.32 3.45 -16.92
N TRP A 50 -17.09 2.14 -16.91
CA TRP A 50 -16.55 1.40 -18.05
C TRP A 50 -17.47 1.48 -19.27
N GLN A 51 -18.78 1.35 -19.07
CA GLN A 51 -19.77 1.48 -20.16
C GLN A 51 -19.83 2.89 -20.78
N ARG A 52 -19.27 3.90 -20.10
CA ARG A 52 -19.26 5.31 -20.55
C ARG A 52 -17.89 5.78 -21.03
N LEU A 53 -16.94 4.86 -21.13
CA LEU A 53 -15.59 5.17 -21.59
C LEU A 53 -15.60 5.55 -23.07
N GLN A 54 -14.98 6.68 -23.37
CA GLN A 54 -14.62 7.01 -24.75
C GLN A 54 -13.52 6.07 -25.23
N PRO A 55 -13.47 5.74 -26.54
CA PRO A 55 -12.42 4.91 -27.10
C PRO A 55 -11.02 5.49 -26.83
N ILE A 56 -10.09 4.63 -26.41
CA ILE A 56 -8.70 5.02 -26.21
C ILE A 56 -8.06 5.36 -27.57
N LYS A 57 -7.67 6.62 -27.74
CA LYS A 57 -6.88 7.09 -28.88
C LYS A 57 -5.40 6.77 -28.63
N LEU A 58 -4.83 5.92 -29.49
CA LEU A 58 -3.41 5.61 -29.47
C LEU A 58 -2.61 6.68 -30.23
N PRO A 59 -1.34 6.90 -29.85
CA PRO A 59 -0.46 7.76 -30.63
C PRO A 59 -0.20 7.18 -32.03
N PRO A 60 0.28 7.99 -32.99
CA PRO A 60 0.57 7.54 -34.35
C PRO A 60 1.54 6.34 -34.37
N LEU A 61 1.39 5.43 -35.33
CA LEU A 61 2.27 4.25 -35.50
C LEU A 61 3.77 4.56 -35.46
N PRO A 62 4.27 5.64 -36.11
CA PRO A 62 5.69 6.01 -36.03
C PRO A 62 6.15 6.30 -34.61
N GLU A 63 5.28 6.86 -33.76
CA GLU A 63 5.56 7.17 -32.36
C GLU A 63 5.60 5.92 -31.49
N ILE A 64 4.71 4.96 -31.74
CA ILE A 64 4.69 3.64 -31.07
C ILE A 64 5.95 2.82 -31.39
N GLN A 65 6.48 2.95 -32.60
CA GLN A 65 7.65 2.21 -33.06
C GLN A 65 8.99 2.84 -32.66
N LYS A 66 8.99 4.07 -32.10
CA LYS A 66 10.23 4.71 -31.63
C LYS A 66 10.96 3.81 -30.63
N PRO A 67 12.28 3.64 -30.76
CA PRO A 67 13.06 2.91 -29.77
C PRO A 67 13.01 3.61 -28.42
N HIS A 68 13.26 2.86 -27.34
CA HIS A 68 13.31 3.43 -26.00
C HIS A 68 14.39 4.52 -25.94
N SER A 69 14.01 5.71 -25.49
CA SER A 69 14.98 6.78 -25.28
C SER A 69 15.94 6.42 -24.15
N PRO A 70 17.17 6.97 -24.14
CA PRO A 70 18.11 6.78 -23.03
C PRO A 70 17.51 7.17 -21.67
N THR A 71 16.71 8.25 -21.63
CA THR A 71 16.01 8.70 -20.42
C THR A 71 14.98 7.68 -19.93
N ARG A 72 14.22 7.08 -20.84
CA ARG A 72 13.25 6.02 -20.51
C ARG A 72 13.95 4.79 -19.93
N LEU A 73 15.07 4.40 -20.55
CA LEU A 73 15.87 3.28 -20.06
C LEU A 73 16.49 3.58 -18.70
N PHE A 74 16.99 4.80 -18.49
CA PHE A 74 17.51 5.24 -17.20
C PHE A 74 16.44 5.12 -16.10
N PHE A 75 15.23 5.64 -16.33
CA PHE A 75 14.15 5.52 -15.36
C PHE A 75 13.74 4.07 -15.10
N LEU A 76 13.71 3.22 -16.14
CA LEU A 76 13.43 1.80 -15.99
C LEU A 76 14.45 1.12 -15.09
N ILE A 77 15.75 1.34 -15.34
CA ILE A 77 16.84 0.77 -14.54
C ILE A 77 16.79 1.31 -13.11
N ALA A 78 16.65 2.63 -12.94
CA ALA A 78 16.62 3.27 -11.63
C ALA A 78 15.45 2.77 -10.77
N LEU A 79 14.22 2.75 -11.31
CA LEU A 79 13.06 2.28 -10.56
C LEU A 79 13.16 0.78 -10.26
N SER A 80 13.62 -0.04 -11.22
CA SER A 80 13.80 -1.48 -11.00
C SER A 80 14.83 -1.78 -9.92
N MET A 81 15.93 -1.03 -9.89
CA MET A 81 16.97 -1.15 -8.88
C MET A 81 16.46 -0.76 -7.49
N ILE A 82 15.83 0.42 -7.36
CA ILE A 82 15.26 0.90 -6.09
C ILE A 82 14.18 -0.07 -5.58
N PHE A 83 13.30 -0.53 -6.47
CA PHE A 83 12.28 -1.52 -6.12
C PHE A 83 12.88 -2.84 -5.64
N GLY A 84 13.92 -3.34 -6.32
CA GLY A 84 14.63 -4.56 -5.92
C GLY A 84 15.29 -4.44 -4.54
N ILE A 85 15.91 -3.29 -4.25
CA ILE A 85 16.51 -3.02 -2.93
C ILE A 85 15.42 -2.97 -1.84
N GLU A 86 14.31 -2.28 -2.08
CA GLU A 86 13.18 -2.21 -1.13
C GLU A 86 12.61 -3.61 -0.84
N MET A 87 12.44 -4.45 -1.87
CA MET A 87 12.00 -5.84 -1.68
C MET A 87 13.03 -6.67 -0.90
N GLY A 88 14.33 -6.40 -1.10
CA GLY A 88 15.42 -7.00 -0.32
C GLY A 88 15.35 -6.66 1.16
N PHE A 89 15.11 -5.38 1.50
CA PHE A 89 14.90 -4.97 2.89
C PHE A 89 13.70 -5.64 3.53
N LYS A 90 12.57 -5.73 2.83
CA LYS A 90 11.36 -6.42 3.35
C LYS A 90 11.55 -7.90 3.54
N LEU A 91 12.29 -8.56 2.65
CA LEU A 91 12.61 -9.97 2.77
C LEU A 91 13.56 -10.23 3.95
N SER A 92 14.59 -9.39 4.10
CA SER A 92 15.54 -9.46 5.22
C SER A 92 14.86 -9.17 6.56
N GLY A 93 14.00 -8.17 6.59
CA GLY A 93 13.20 -7.79 7.76
C GLY A 93 11.95 -8.63 7.96
N GLN A 94 11.79 -9.75 7.24
CA GLN A 94 10.68 -10.71 7.41
C GLN A 94 9.28 -10.06 7.44
N SER A 95 9.09 -9.01 6.64
CA SER A 95 7.88 -8.17 6.60
C SER A 95 7.32 -8.06 5.18
N MET A 96 7.54 -9.11 4.39
CA MET A 96 7.21 -9.16 2.97
C MET A 96 5.71 -9.04 2.68
N ILE A 97 4.84 -9.19 3.67
CA ILE A 97 3.42 -8.87 3.54
C ILE A 97 3.17 -7.41 3.09
N PHE A 98 4.05 -6.48 3.49
CA PHE A 98 3.98 -5.08 3.09
C PHE A 98 4.42 -4.83 1.64
N ALA A 99 4.91 -5.85 0.93
CA ALA A 99 5.11 -5.75 -0.52
C ALA A 99 3.79 -5.56 -1.28
N LEU A 100 2.66 -5.90 -0.67
CA LEU A 100 1.32 -5.64 -1.21
C LEU A 100 0.84 -4.21 -0.96
N ASN A 101 1.61 -3.36 -0.28
CA ASN A 101 1.25 -1.95 -0.15
C ASN A 101 1.12 -1.31 -1.56
N PRO A 102 0.17 -0.37 -1.73
CA PRO A 102 -0.08 0.33 -2.98
C PRO A 102 1.16 0.81 -3.73
N CYS A 103 2.12 1.44 -3.04
CA CYS A 103 3.31 2.01 -3.65
C CYS A 103 4.18 0.97 -4.38
N HIS A 104 4.30 -0.25 -3.86
CA HIS A 104 5.05 -1.34 -4.48
C HIS A 104 4.34 -1.88 -5.72
N VAL A 105 3.03 -2.08 -5.64
CA VAL A 105 2.20 -2.50 -6.77
C VAL A 105 2.24 -1.46 -7.89
N GLN A 106 2.15 -0.17 -7.55
CA GLN A 106 2.31 0.93 -8.50
C GLN A 106 3.73 0.96 -9.10
N SER A 107 4.77 0.67 -8.32
CA SER A 107 6.15 0.58 -8.83
C SER A 107 6.31 -0.55 -9.85
N CYS A 108 5.75 -1.73 -9.59
CA CYS A 108 5.74 -2.84 -10.56
C CYS A 108 4.99 -2.45 -11.84
N LEU A 109 3.81 -1.84 -11.71
CA LEU A 109 3.02 -1.40 -12.85
C LEU A 109 3.80 -0.38 -13.69
N GLN A 110 4.49 0.55 -13.04
CA GLN A 110 5.28 1.57 -13.71
C GLN A 110 6.53 1.03 -14.41
N ILE A 111 7.23 0.06 -13.80
CA ILE A 111 8.31 -0.69 -14.45
C ILE A 111 7.78 -1.38 -15.71
N PHE A 112 6.62 -2.04 -15.61
CA PHE A 112 5.97 -2.68 -16.76
C PHE A 112 5.63 -1.66 -17.85
N LEU A 113 5.05 -0.51 -17.52
CA LEU A 113 4.70 0.53 -18.49
C LEU A 113 5.93 1.18 -19.14
N LEU A 114 7.03 1.31 -18.41
CA LEU A 114 8.32 1.76 -18.93
C LEU A 114 8.95 0.74 -19.88
N ALA A 115 8.76 -0.56 -19.66
CA ALA A 115 9.24 -1.61 -20.56
C ALA A 115 8.31 -1.84 -21.77
N ALA A 116 6.99 -1.72 -21.59
CA ALA A 116 6.00 -2.09 -22.60
C ALA A 116 5.80 -1.01 -23.67
N LYS A 117 5.47 -1.44 -24.90
CA LYS A 117 5.03 -0.52 -25.95
C LYS A 117 3.61 -0.02 -25.69
N PRO A 118 3.24 1.17 -26.19
CA PRO A 118 1.87 1.67 -26.08
C PRO A 118 0.89 0.78 -26.83
N THR A 119 -0.11 0.29 -26.11
CA THR A 119 -1.24 -0.52 -26.59
C THR A 119 -2.50 -0.04 -25.89
N LYS A 120 -3.70 -0.46 -26.34
CA LYS A 120 -4.94 -0.06 -25.65
C LYS A 120 -4.93 -0.45 -24.18
N THR A 121 -4.40 -1.63 -23.86
CA THR A 121 -4.32 -2.15 -22.50
C THR A 121 -3.30 -1.39 -21.65
N THR A 122 -2.09 -1.16 -22.17
CA THR A 122 -1.05 -0.44 -21.42
C THR A 122 -1.41 1.02 -21.22
N THR A 123 -2.11 1.65 -22.18
CA THR A 123 -2.67 3.00 -22.00
C THR A 123 -3.79 3.02 -20.96
N ALA A 124 -4.69 2.03 -20.94
CA ALA A 124 -5.71 1.93 -19.89
C ALA A 124 -5.07 1.78 -18.50
N LEU A 125 -4.05 0.92 -18.38
CA LEU A 125 -3.29 0.74 -17.16
C LEU A 125 -2.59 2.03 -16.70
N PHE A 126 -2.00 2.79 -17.63
CA PHE A 126 -1.39 4.08 -17.32
C PHE A 126 -2.41 5.08 -16.78
N ARG A 127 -3.60 5.17 -17.38
CA ARG A 127 -4.67 6.06 -16.90
C ARG A 127 -5.16 5.67 -15.49
N ILE A 128 -5.36 4.37 -15.25
CA ILE A 128 -5.71 3.85 -13.93
C ILE A 128 -4.61 4.19 -12.91
N GLN A 129 -3.34 4.03 -13.26
CA GLN A 129 -2.22 4.41 -12.40
C GLN A 129 -2.23 5.89 -12.06
N MET A 130 -2.50 6.78 -13.03
CA MET A 130 -2.54 8.22 -12.79
C MET A 130 -3.57 8.61 -11.71
N SER A 131 -4.72 7.93 -11.67
CA SER A 131 -5.73 8.14 -10.63
C SER A 131 -5.28 7.65 -9.25
N ASN A 132 -4.35 6.70 -9.19
CA ASN A 132 -3.86 6.07 -7.96
C ASN A 132 -2.62 6.76 -7.38
N LEU A 133 -2.17 7.87 -7.99
CA LEU A 133 -1.07 8.69 -7.47
C LEU A 133 -1.45 9.44 -6.18
N ASN A 134 -2.71 9.39 -5.73
CA ASN A 134 -3.11 9.88 -4.42
C ASN A 134 -2.47 9.09 -3.25
N GLY A 135 -2.14 7.81 -3.44
CA GLY A 135 -1.45 7.00 -2.41
C GLY A 135 -0.05 7.53 -2.10
N PRO A 136 0.88 7.55 -3.08
CA PRO A 136 2.21 8.12 -2.88
C PRO A 136 2.22 9.54 -2.32
N PHE A 137 1.17 10.33 -2.57
CA PHE A 137 1.01 11.68 -2.02
C PHE A 137 0.82 11.63 -0.50
N LEU A 138 -0.08 10.75 -0.05
CA LEU A 138 -0.33 10.52 1.36
C LEU A 138 0.90 9.96 2.07
N ALA A 139 1.67 9.10 1.40
CA ALA A 139 2.95 8.60 1.90
C ALA A 139 4.02 9.70 2.07
N PHE A 140 3.98 10.78 1.28
CA PHE A 140 4.82 11.96 1.50
C PHE A 140 4.32 12.81 2.69
N LEU A 141 3.00 12.95 2.84
CA LEU A 141 2.40 13.78 3.88
C LEU A 141 2.44 13.10 5.27
N PHE A 142 2.32 11.78 5.29
CA PHE A 142 2.29 10.94 6.49
C PHE A 142 3.28 9.78 6.34
N PRO A 143 4.60 10.06 6.35
CA PRO A 143 5.60 9.05 6.04
C PRO A 143 5.72 7.98 7.11
N GLU A 144 5.84 6.72 6.67
CA GLU A 144 6.09 5.56 7.52
C GLU A 144 7.59 5.21 7.50
N VAL A 145 8.36 6.04 8.19
CA VAL A 145 9.82 5.87 8.33
C VAL A 145 10.23 5.28 9.67
N GLU A 146 9.31 5.21 10.64
CA GLU A 146 9.58 4.78 12.02
C GLU A 146 10.01 3.31 12.12
N GLY A 147 9.55 2.44 11.21
CA GLY A 147 9.93 1.03 11.16
C GLY A 147 11.12 0.69 10.27
N ARG A 148 11.78 1.70 9.69
CA ARG A 148 12.88 1.52 8.74
C ARG A 148 14.22 1.62 9.45
N THR A 149 14.72 0.47 9.91
CA THR A 149 15.93 0.36 10.75
C THR A 149 17.20 0.09 9.96
N TYR A 150 17.11 -0.41 8.73
CA TYR A 150 18.30 -0.71 7.93
C TYR A 150 18.93 0.57 7.36
N PRO A 151 20.27 0.62 7.24
CA PRO A 151 20.93 1.74 6.58
C PRO A 151 20.42 1.87 5.14
N PHE A 152 20.14 3.10 4.72
CA PHE A 152 19.58 3.46 3.41
C PHE A 152 18.12 3.07 3.14
N GLU A 153 17.43 2.37 4.05
CA GLU A 153 16.03 1.97 3.85
C GLU A 153 15.06 3.17 3.80
N GLN A 154 15.35 4.23 4.54
CA GLN A 154 14.60 5.48 4.42
C GLN A 154 14.94 6.22 3.12
N ALA A 155 16.20 6.17 2.68
CA ALA A 155 16.59 6.80 1.42
C ALA A 155 15.90 6.13 0.23
N THR A 156 15.84 4.79 0.21
CA THR A 156 15.11 4.04 -0.83
C THR A 156 13.63 4.36 -0.83
N TYR A 157 13.01 4.48 0.34
CA TYR A 157 11.61 4.93 0.48
C TYR A 157 11.37 6.27 -0.23
N TRP A 158 12.14 7.30 0.11
CA TRP A 158 11.96 8.64 -0.46
C TRP A 158 12.23 8.67 -1.96
N ILE A 159 13.28 7.98 -2.41
CA ILE A 159 13.63 7.90 -3.83
C ILE A 159 12.52 7.17 -4.61
N GLN A 160 12.00 6.06 -4.09
CA GLN A 160 10.92 5.31 -4.72
C GLN A 160 9.67 6.18 -4.89
N HIS A 161 9.24 6.86 -3.82
CA HIS A 161 8.05 7.71 -3.86
C HIS A 161 8.24 8.92 -4.77
N ALA A 162 9.45 9.49 -4.85
CA ALA A 162 9.76 10.54 -5.81
C ALA A 162 9.69 10.04 -7.26
N LEU A 163 10.25 8.84 -7.54
CA LEU A 163 10.20 8.23 -8.86
C LEU A 163 8.77 7.93 -9.31
N LEU A 164 7.87 7.54 -8.39
CA LEU A 164 6.45 7.34 -8.68
C LEU A 164 5.77 8.60 -9.26
N TYR A 165 6.28 9.81 -8.98
CA TYR A 165 5.80 11.07 -9.58
C TYR A 165 6.61 11.57 -10.77
N ILE A 166 7.92 11.38 -10.76
CA ILE A 166 8.78 11.87 -11.84
C ILE A 166 8.50 11.09 -13.13
N ILE A 167 8.31 9.78 -13.03
CA ILE A 167 8.16 8.91 -14.19
C ILE A 167 6.83 9.14 -14.94
N PRO A 168 5.64 9.29 -14.32
CA PRO A 168 4.43 9.60 -15.06
C PRO A 168 4.51 10.97 -15.73
N ILE A 169 5.13 11.97 -15.09
CA ILE A 169 5.37 13.29 -15.70
C ILE A 169 6.25 13.16 -16.94
N TYR A 170 7.33 12.37 -16.86
CA TYR A 170 8.18 12.06 -18.00
C TYR A 170 7.39 11.36 -19.12
N ILE A 171 6.59 10.33 -18.78
CA ILE A 171 5.80 9.57 -19.73
C ILE A 171 4.82 10.49 -20.50
N ILE A 172 4.10 11.37 -19.79
CA ILE A 172 3.18 12.34 -20.40
C ILE A 172 3.93 13.26 -21.35
N ARG A 173 5.08 13.82 -20.92
CA ARG A 173 5.91 14.71 -21.75
C ARG A 173 6.50 14.01 -22.97
N SER A 174 6.78 12.71 -22.87
CA SER A 174 7.33 11.93 -23.98
C SER A 174 6.28 11.58 -25.05
N GLY A 175 4.99 11.80 -24.77
CA GLY A 175 3.89 11.42 -25.68
C GLY A 175 3.66 9.91 -25.80
N ALA A 176 4.38 9.09 -25.02
CA ALA A 176 4.29 7.63 -25.10
C ALA A 176 2.90 7.10 -24.71
N TYR A 177 2.23 7.75 -23.76
CA TYR A 177 0.90 7.38 -23.31
C TYR A 177 -0.01 8.62 -23.26
N THR A 178 -1.28 8.45 -23.62
CA THR A 178 -2.27 9.53 -23.63
C THR A 178 -3.08 9.54 -22.34
N VAL A 179 -3.20 10.74 -21.75
CA VAL A 179 -4.10 11.00 -20.61
C VAL A 179 -5.45 11.50 -21.12
N GLU A 180 -6.47 11.35 -20.29
CA GLU A 180 -7.80 11.92 -20.49
C GLU A 180 -7.83 13.45 -20.36
N ASP A 181 -8.86 14.05 -20.95
CA ASP A 181 -9.15 15.47 -20.75
C ASP A 181 -9.63 15.71 -19.32
N LEU A 182 -9.37 16.90 -18.77
CA LEU A 182 -9.73 17.26 -17.38
C LEU A 182 -11.25 17.22 -17.10
N SER A 183 -12.08 17.21 -18.15
CA SER A 183 -13.54 17.10 -18.05
C SER A 183 -14.04 15.64 -17.98
N GLU A 184 -13.20 14.65 -18.30
CA GLU A 184 -13.57 13.23 -18.34
C GLU A 184 -13.19 12.49 -17.06
N PHE A 185 -14.10 12.46 -16.09
CA PHE A 185 -13.85 11.80 -14.81
C PHE A 185 -14.00 10.27 -14.82
N HIS A 186 -14.37 9.64 -15.93
CA HIS A 186 -14.66 8.19 -15.96
C HIS A 186 -13.42 7.35 -15.61
N TRP A 187 -12.24 7.71 -16.11
CA TRP A 187 -10.98 7.02 -15.79
C TRP A 187 -10.62 7.19 -14.31
N SER A 188 -10.77 8.39 -13.76
CA SER A 188 -10.59 8.67 -12.32
C SER A 188 -11.51 7.83 -11.43
N HIS A 189 -12.79 7.70 -11.80
CA HIS A 189 -13.74 6.85 -11.08
C HIS A 189 -13.32 5.38 -11.13
N ILE A 190 -12.91 4.88 -12.31
CA ILE A 190 -12.45 3.50 -12.48
C ILE A 190 -11.19 3.25 -11.68
N GLY A 191 -10.19 4.12 -11.78
CA GLY A 191 -8.91 3.97 -11.09
C GLY A 191 -9.10 3.97 -9.57
N THR A 192 -9.82 4.96 -9.05
CA THR A 192 -10.12 5.05 -7.62
C THR A 192 -10.94 3.85 -7.12
N ALA A 193 -11.98 3.45 -7.86
CA ALA A 193 -12.80 2.31 -7.48
C ALA A 193 -12.02 0.99 -7.55
N PHE A 194 -11.13 0.83 -8.54
CA PHE A 194 -10.25 -0.33 -8.66
C PHE A 194 -9.27 -0.40 -7.49
N MET A 195 -8.67 0.74 -7.12
CA MET A 195 -7.76 0.82 -5.99
C MET A 195 -8.45 0.51 -4.66
N LEU A 196 -9.65 1.05 -4.43
CA LEU A 196 -10.42 0.74 -3.23
C LEU A 196 -10.87 -0.72 -3.22
N PHE A 197 -11.32 -1.25 -4.35
CA PHE A 197 -11.64 -2.66 -4.51
C PHE A 197 -10.45 -3.57 -4.16
N TYR A 198 -9.24 -3.23 -4.59
CA TYR A 198 -8.01 -3.92 -4.21
C TYR A 198 -7.81 -3.95 -2.68
N HIS A 199 -8.01 -2.83 -1.98
CA HIS A 199 -7.91 -2.78 -0.53
C HIS A 199 -8.94 -3.68 0.16
N PHE A 200 -10.20 -3.64 -0.28
CA PHE A 200 -11.26 -4.43 0.35
C PHE A 200 -11.20 -5.92 0.01
N VAL A 201 -10.83 -6.30 -1.21
CA VAL A 201 -10.86 -7.71 -1.64
C VAL A 201 -9.55 -8.43 -1.35
N LEU A 202 -8.41 -7.75 -1.43
CA LEU A 202 -7.10 -8.38 -1.18
C LEU A 202 -6.57 -8.04 0.21
N LEU A 203 -6.44 -6.76 0.54
CA LEU A 203 -5.73 -6.35 1.75
C LEU A 203 -6.54 -6.65 3.02
N SER A 204 -7.85 -6.41 3.00
CA SER A 204 -8.71 -6.62 4.18
C SER A 204 -8.78 -8.11 4.61
N PRO A 205 -8.96 -9.11 3.71
CA PRO A 205 -8.89 -10.50 4.11
C PRO A 205 -7.49 -10.92 4.60
N LEU A 206 -6.43 -10.40 4.01
CA LEU A 206 -5.07 -10.65 4.49
C LEU A 206 -4.89 -10.10 5.90
N SER A 207 -5.39 -8.90 6.21
CA SER A 207 -5.30 -8.32 7.56
C SER A 207 -6.09 -9.07 8.62
N ILE A 208 -7.18 -9.74 8.23
CA ILE A 208 -7.92 -10.64 9.14
C ILE A 208 -7.10 -11.91 9.42
N ASN A 209 -6.41 -12.43 8.40
CA ASN A 209 -5.61 -13.64 8.55
C ASN A 209 -4.29 -13.39 9.28
N THR A 210 -3.69 -12.21 9.14
CA THR A 210 -2.49 -11.85 9.90
C THR A 210 -2.71 -11.89 11.41
N LYS A 211 -3.90 -11.51 11.91
CA LYS A 211 -4.29 -11.71 13.32
C LYS A 211 -4.19 -13.16 13.77
N LYS A 212 -4.44 -14.12 12.87
CA LYS A 212 -4.32 -15.55 13.17
C LYS A 212 -2.87 -16.02 13.13
N TRP A 213 -2.04 -15.38 12.32
CA TRP A 213 -0.65 -15.80 12.07
C TRP A 213 0.31 -15.18 13.08
N MET A 214 -0.01 -13.99 13.59
CA MET A 214 0.74 -13.28 14.63
C MET A 214 0.36 -13.70 16.07
N GLY A 215 -0.49 -14.73 16.23
CA GLY A 215 -0.98 -15.19 17.54
C GLY A 215 -2.12 -14.33 18.08
N THR A 216 -2.97 -14.92 18.92
CA THR A 216 -4.11 -14.21 19.55
C THR A 216 -3.67 -13.56 20.86
N PRO A 217 -4.45 -12.63 21.45
CA PRO A 217 -4.11 -12.03 22.74
C PRO A 217 -3.91 -12.97 23.93
N ARG A 218 -4.22 -14.27 23.79
CA ARG A 218 -3.82 -15.29 24.78
C ARG A 218 -2.32 -15.59 24.77
N ASP A 219 -1.64 -15.31 23.67
CA ASP A 219 -0.20 -15.57 23.49
C ASP A 219 0.66 -14.37 23.93
N TRP A 220 0.13 -13.14 23.93
CA TRP A 220 0.85 -11.95 24.43
C TRP A 220 0.97 -11.90 25.96
N ALA A 221 0.18 -12.69 26.70
CA ALA A 221 0.40 -12.93 28.13
C ALA A 221 1.70 -13.72 28.40
N ALA A 222 2.32 -14.32 27.36
CA ALA A 222 3.54 -15.10 27.46
C ALA A 222 4.83 -14.29 27.19
N TYR A 223 4.76 -12.96 27.01
CA TYR A 223 5.93 -12.09 27.14
C TYR A 223 6.35 -12.00 28.63
N ARG A 224 6.87 -13.12 29.14
CA ARG A 224 7.67 -13.15 30.36
C ARG A 224 8.94 -12.34 30.10
N ILE A 225 8.97 -11.12 30.58
CA ILE A 225 10.23 -10.41 30.79
C ILE A 225 11.03 -11.27 31.76
N LYS A 226 12.12 -11.89 31.28
CA LYS A 226 13.07 -12.60 32.13
C LYS A 226 13.83 -11.55 32.93
N GLY A 227 13.24 -11.10 34.03
CA GLY A 227 13.94 -10.24 34.99
C GLY A 227 15.20 -10.94 35.48
N GLN A 228 16.27 -10.18 35.69
CA GLN A 228 17.61 -10.66 36.08
C GLN A 228 17.65 -11.56 37.33
N ASN A 229 16.53 -11.75 38.05
CA ASN A 229 16.43 -12.56 39.26
C ASN A 229 15.47 -13.76 39.17
N ASN A 230 15.14 -14.26 37.97
CA ASN A 230 14.36 -15.50 37.77
C ASN A 230 12.96 -15.51 38.43
N THR A 231 12.42 -14.35 38.80
CA THR A 231 11.06 -14.18 39.32
C THR A 231 10.09 -13.86 38.18
N PHE A 232 9.05 -14.68 38.05
CA PHE A 232 7.97 -14.48 37.09
C PHE A 232 7.00 -13.41 37.62
N TYR A 233 6.89 -12.27 36.93
CA TYR A 233 5.86 -11.28 37.21
C TYR A 233 4.70 -11.46 36.23
N GLU A 234 3.51 -11.72 36.76
CA GLU A 234 2.27 -11.70 35.99
C GLU A 234 1.86 -10.23 35.80
N VAL A 235 2.14 -9.64 34.62
CA VAL A 235 1.63 -8.31 34.30
C VAL A 235 0.16 -8.45 33.93
N LYS A 236 -0.71 -8.39 34.94
CA LYS A 236 -2.13 -8.12 34.71
C LYS A 236 -2.22 -6.73 34.11
N PHE A 237 -2.46 -6.64 32.79
CA PHE A 237 -2.99 -5.43 32.17
C PHE A 237 -4.38 -5.19 32.74
N ALA A 238 -4.43 -4.60 33.94
CA ALA A 238 -5.60 -3.94 34.43
C ALA A 238 -5.92 -2.84 33.41
N GLN A 239 -7.06 -2.96 32.74
CA GLN A 239 -7.76 -1.80 32.23
C GLN A 239 -7.83 -0.81 33.38
N LYS A 240 -6.95 0.21 33.36
CA LYS A 240 -6.98 1.29 34.33
C LYS A 240 -8.24 2.08 34.03
N LYS A 241 -9.35 1.66 34.65
CA LYS A 241 -10.53 2.49 34.87
C LYS A 241 -10.03 3.82 35.38
N ALA A 242 -10.37 4.87 34.63
CA ALA A 242 -10.08 6.24 34.94
C ALA A 242 -10.41 6.54 36.41
N ASN A 243 -9.38 6.87 37.18
CA ASN A 243 -9.50 7.55 38.47
C ASN A 243 -8.33 8.54 38.59
N THR A 244 -8.22 9.42 37.59
CA THR A 244 -7.48 10.68 37.69
C THR A 244 -8.17 11.65 36.74
N GLY A 245 -8.85 12.65 37.29
CA GLY A 245 -9.53 13.70 36.55
C GLY A 245 -8.55 14.49 35.69
N SER A 246 -8.53 14.19 34.40
CA SER A 246 -8.07 15.07 33.31
C SER A 246 -8.41 14.36 32.01
N SER A 247 -9.67 14.46 31.60
CA SER A 247 -10.16 13.97 30.32
C SER A 247 -9.63 14.87 29.20
N LYS A 248 -8.41 14.62 28.72
CA LYS A 248 -8.05 15.05 27.37
C LYS A 248 -8.65 14.04 26.39
N PRO A 249 -9.47 14.47 25.42
CA PRO A 249 -10.09 13.56 24.46
C PRO A 249 -9.00 12.85 23.66
N TYR A 250 -8.97 11.52 23.74
CA TYR A 250 -8.07 10.68 22.96
C TYR A 250 -8.56 10.71 21.51
N ILE A 251 -7.93 11.55 20.67
CA ILE A 251 -8.24 11.64 19.26
C ILE A 251 -7.83 10.30 18.63
N ARG A 252 -8.80 9.48 18.22
CA ARG A 252 -8.55 8.37 17.29
C ARG A 252 -7.98 8.97 16.02
N ARG A 253 -6.65 9.00 15.88
CA ARG A 253 -6.05 9.33 14.58
C ARG A 253 -6.47 8.25 13.61
N ALA A 254 -6.99 8.66 12.45
CA ALA A 254 -7.32 7.73 11.39
C ALA A 254 -6.06 6.92 11.05
N ILE A 255 -6.19 5.60 11.03
CA ILE A 255 -5.16 4.74 10.49
C ILE A 255 -5.19 4.97 8.97
N PRO A 256 -4.09 5.48 8.36
CA PRO A 256 -4.02 5.66 6.91
C PRO A 256 -4.37 4.35 6.21
N ILE A 257 -5.05 4.45 5.05
CA ILE A 257 -5.49 3.30 4.26
C ILE A 257 -4.31 2.34 3.93
N GLU A 258 -3.10 2.86 3.93
CA GLU A 258 -1.84 2.14 3.68
C GLU A 258 -1.44 1.16 4.80
N ASN A 259 -1.95 1.33 6.03
CA ASN A 259 -1.69 0.43 7.18
C ASN A 259 -2.73 -0.68 7.34
N TYR A 260 -3.69 -0.78 6.42
CA TYR A 260 -4.78 -1.77 6.55
C TYR A 260 -4.31 -3.23 6.47
N LEU A 261 -3.06 -3.49 6.07
CA LEU A 261 -2.51 -4.85 5.94
C LEU A 261 -2.29 -5.55 7.28
N CYS A 262 -2.14 -4.80 8.38
CA CYS A 262 -2.06 -5.37 9.73
C CYS A 262 -3.18 -4.90 10.66
N CYS A 263 -3.79 -3.74 10.40
CA CYS A 263 -5.04 -3.31 11.00
C CYS A 263 -6.16 -3.50 9.95
#